data_AF-A0A672HQN1-F1
#
_entry.id   AF-A0A672HQN1-F1
#
_cell.length_a   1.000
_cell.length_b   1.000
_cell.length_c   1.000
_cell.angle_alpha   90.00
_cell.angle_beta   90.00
_cell.angle_gamma   90.00
#
_symmetry.space_group_name_H-M   'P 1'
#
loop_
_entity.id
_entity.type
_entity.pdbx_description
1 polymer ?
#
loop_
_entity_poly.entity_id
_entity_poly.type
_entity_poly.pdbx_seq_one_letter_code
_entity_poly.pdbx_strand_id
1 'polypeptide(L)'
;MFVSLTVSLYSPPDYPKELQILKCCCSAPPPKISDLMDDKDLLDSLRLKLDPSHCTIKNWKNFASRWGMSYDELTLLEHRTQGSVSHSPTQEFLLRYNQKTVGELTELCRLYQRIDVLRRWGNVLHETGSELRHHYHSIRVRI
;
A
#
# COMPACT_ATOMS: atom_id res chain seq x y z
N MET A 1 51.42 -13.13 -47.45
CA MET A 1 52.46 -13.63 -46.52
C MET A 1 52.69 -12.56 -45.46
N PHE A 2 52.80 -12.98 -44.20
CA PHE A 2 53.04 -12.15 -43.02
C PHE A 2 54.37 -11.38 -43.09
N VAL A 3 54.42 -10.15 -42.56
CA VAL A 3 55.26 -9.78 -41.40
C VAL A 3 54.82 -8.45 -40.74
N SER A 4 54.55 -8.57 -39.43
CA SER A 4 54.61 -7.62 -38.31
C SER A 4 55.79 -6.62 -38.33
N LEU A 5 55.90 -5.50 -37.58
CA LEU A 5 55.31 -4.96 -36.34
C LEU A 5 55.76 -3.47 -36.24
N THR A 6 55.00 -2.58 -35.57
CA THR A 6 55.54 -1.67 -34.52
C THR A 6 54.40 -1.09 -33.69
N VAL A 7 54.63 -1.06 -32.38
CA VAL A 7 53.77 -0.56 -31.31
C VAL A 7 54.22 0.85 -30.91
N SER A 8 53.29 1.78 -30.69
CA SER A 8 53.34 2.81 -29.63
C SER A 8 52.04 3.61 -29.63
N LEU A 9 51.19 3.41 -28.61
CA LEU A 9 51.13 4.17 -27.35
C LEU A 9 50.40 5.51 -27.52
N TYR A 10 49.09 5.50 -27.29
CA TYR A 10 48.41 6.59 -26.59
C TYR A 10 47.20 6.01 -25.82
N SER A 11 47.38 5.88 -24.51
CA SER A 11 46.32 5.52 -23.56
C SER A 11 45.76 6.82 -22.98
N PRO A 12 44.46 7.13 -23.11
CA PRO A 12 43.82 8.16 -22.30
C PRO A 12 43.58 7.63 -20.87
N PRO A 13 43.62 8.49 -19.85
CA PRO A 13 43.65 8.08 -18.45
C PRO A 13 42.34 7.41 -18.00
N ASP A 14 42.50 6.41 -17.13
CA ASP A 14 41.48 5.80 -16.30
C ASP A 14 40.51 6.83 -15.73
N TYR A 15 39.29 6.86 -16.27
CA TYR A 15 38.15 7.41 -15.55
C TYR A 15 37.53 6.27 -14.73
N PRO A 16 37.33 6.43 -13.41
CA PRO A 16 36.80 5.36 -12.58
C PRO A 16 35.39 4.97 -13.05
N LYS A 17 35.23 3.68 -13.37
CA LYS A 17 33.94 2.99 -13.66
C LYS A 17 33.10 2.80 -12.39
N GLU A 18 33.06 3.80 -11.53
CA GLU A 18 32.41 3.74 -10.23
C GLU A 18 31.67 5.06 -10.05
N LEU A 19 30.46 5.13 -10.63
CA LEU A 19 29.40 6.11 -10.31
C LEU A 19 28.19 5.98 -11.25
N GLN A 20 28.18 5.02 -12.17
CA GLN A 20 26.90 4.42 -12.61
C GLN A 20 26.42 3.45 -11.54
N ILE A 21 26.19 3.96 -10.33
CA ILE A 21 25.15 3.39 -9.48
C ILE A 21 23.90 3.61 -10.30
N LEU A 22 23.55 2.59 -11.11
CA LEU A 22 22.21 2.36 -11.57
C LEU A 22 21.36 2.49 -10.32
N LYS A 23 20.78 3.68 -10.11
CA LYS A 23 19.59 3.85 -9.32
C LYS A 23 18.61 2.88 -9.96
N CYS A 24 18.58 1.65 -9.45
CA CYS A 24 17.37 0.89 -9.61
C CYS A 24 16.34 1.74 -8.89
N CYS A 25 15.55 2.48 -9.65
CA CYS A 25 14.28 3.01 -9.19
C CYS A 25 13.30 1.83 -9.00
N CYS A 26 13.76 0.81 -8.30
CA CYS A 26 12.98 -0.27 -7.75
C CYS A 26 12.12 0.41 -6.68
N SER A 27 11.04 1.08 -7.08
CA SER A 27 10.00 1.48 -6.13
C SER A 27 9.64 0.22 -5.37
N ALA A 28 9.71 0.28 -4.04
CA ALA A 28 9.22 -0.82 -3.22
C ALA A 28 7.78 -1.16 -3.66
N PRO A 29 7.41 -2.45 -3.69
CA PRO A 29 6.05 -2.82 -4.02
C PRO A 29 5.08 -2.11 -3.06
N PRO A 30 3.89 -1.68 -3.52
CA PRO A 30 2.94 -1.02 -2.65
C PRO A 30 2.60 -1.92 -1.44
N PRO A 31 2.49 -1.35 -0.23
CA PRO A 31 2.14 -2.11 0.95
C PRO A 31 0.79 -2.78 0.76
N LYS A 32 0.69 -4.04 1.15
CA LYS A 32 -0.52 -4.86 1.09
C LYS A 32 -1.29 -4.81 2.39
N ILE A 33 -2.54 -5.23 2.33
CA ILE A 33 -3.37 -5.42 3.52
C ILE A 33 -2.76 -6.47 4.45
N SER A 34 -2.09 -7.51 3.93
CA SER A 34 -1.35 -8.47 4.76
C SER A 34 -0.36 -7.80 5.71
N ASP A 35 0.38 -6.80 5.24
CA ASP A 35 1.41 -6.11 6.01
C ASP A 35 0.78 -5.30 7.17
N LEU A 36 -0.46 -4.84 6.98
CA LEU A 36 -1.27 -4.19 8.00
C LEU A 36 -1.77 -5.18 9.06
N MET A 37 -2.02 -6.44 8.70
CA MET A 37 -2.55 -7.44 9.65
C MET A 37 -1.53 -7.81 10.74
N ASP A 38 -0.25 -7.57 10.49
CA ASP A 38 0.83 -7.79 11.46
C ASP A 38 0.88 -6.68 12.54
N ASP A 39 0.31 -5.50 12.28
CA ASP A 39 0.19 -4.40 13.23
C ASP A 39 -1.13 -4.49 14.02
N LYS A 40 -1.03 -4.99 15.26
CA LYS A 40 -2.20 -5.17 16.15
C LYS A 40 -2.89 -3.87 16.53
N ASP A 41 -2.15 -2.80 16.80
CA ASP A 41 -2.73 -1.52 17.23
C ASP A 41 -3.51 -0.87 16.08
N LEU A 42 -3.00 -1.05 14.86
CA LEU A 42 -3.67 -0.58 13.66
C LEU A 42 -4.91 -1.44 13.35
N LEU A 43 -4.81 -2.76 13.45
CA LEU A 43 -5.95 -3.66 13.27
C LEU A 43 -7.05 -3.39 14.30
N ASP A 44 -6.71 -3.23 15.58
CA ASP A 44 -7.68 -2.91 16.64
C ASP A 44 -8.36 -1.56 16.41
N SER A 45 -7.67 -0.58 15.81
CA SER A 45 -8.32 0.64 15.32
C SER A 45 -9.46 0.35 14.37
N LEU A 46 -9.21 -0.53 13.41
CA LEU A 46 -10.11 -0.74 12.29
C LEU A 46 -11.32 -1.49 12.78
N ARG A 47 -11.12 -2.47 13.67
CA ARG A 47 -12.18 -3.16 14.39
C ARG A 47 -13.07 -2.15 15.13
N LEU A 48 -12.49 -1.25 15.93
CA LEU A 48 -13.24 -0.20 16.63
C LEU A 48 -14.02 0.75 15.71
N LYS A 49 -13.61 0.92 14.44
CA LYS A 49 -14.23 1.86 13.51
C LYS A 49 -15.19 1.22 12.51
N LEU A 50 -15.00 -0.05 12.20
CA LEU A 50 -15.69 -0.74 11.11
C LEU A 50 -16.57 -1.88 11.60
N ASP A 51 -16.42 -2.37 12.84
CA ASP A 51 -17.32 -3.39 13.38
C ASP A 51 -18.72 -2.84 13.67
N PRO A 52 -19.77 -3.69 13.67
CA PRO A 52 -21.17 -3.28 13.81
C PRO A 52 -21.54 -2.59 15.13
N SER A 53 -20.67 -2.63 16.14
CA SER A 53 -20.89 -2.03 17.46
C SER A 53 -21.05 -0.50 17.43
N HIS A 54 -20.66 0.14 16.32
CA HIS A 54 -20.92 1.55 16.08
C HIS A 54 -21.88 1.70 14.90
N CYS A 55 -23.03 2.36 15.14
CA CYS A 55 -24.01 2.77 14.13
C CYS A 55 -23.37 3.71 13.09
N THR A 56 -22.62 3.13 12.15
CA THR A 56 -21.85 3.88 11.17
C THR A 56 -22.39 3.68 9.77
N ILE A 57 -22.62 4.81 9.12
CA ILE A 57 -22.87 4.92 7.69
C ILE A 57 -21.56 4.42 7.02
N LYS A 58 -21.57 3.19 6.50
CA LYS A 58 -20.45 2.54 5.76
C LYS A 58 -19.38 1.84 6.63
N ASN A 59 -19.80 0.73 7.24
CA ASN A 59 -18.98 -0.22 8.02
C ASN A 59 -18.32 -1.31 7.14
N TRP A 60 -17.75 -2.36 7.76
CA TRP A 60 -17.08 -3.48 7.05
C TRP A 60 -17.91 -4.08 5.91
N LYS A 61 -19.25 -4.22 6.07
CA LYS A 61 -20.12 -4.80 5.03
C LYS A 61 -20.12 -3.97 3.76
N ASN A 62 -20.06 -2.64 3.89
CA ASN A 62 -20.07 -1.74 2.73
C ASN A 62 -18.73 -1.79 1.98
N PHE A 63 -17.65 -2.06 2.69
CA PHE A 63 -16.33 -2.23 2.09
C PHE A 63 -16.25 -3.57 1.37
N ALA A 64 -16.64 -4.65 2.06
CA ALA A 64 -16.70 -6.01 1.52
C ALA A 64 -17.63 -6.11 0.30
N SER A 65 -18.83 -5.55 0.36
CA SER A 65 -19.77 -5.55 -0.75
C SER A 65 -19.22 -4.81 -1.97
N ARG A 66 -18.48 -3.71 -1.75
CA ARG A 66 -17.85 -2.95 -2.84
C ARG A 66 -16.72 -3.72 -3.51
N TRP A 67 -16.04 -4.59 -2.78
CA TRP A 67 -15.06 -5.51 -3.34
C TRP A 67 -15.65 -6.84 -3.81
N GLY A 68 -16.98 -6.93 -3.94
CA GLY A 68 -17.65 -8.03 -4.60
C GLY A 68 -18.08 -9.18 -3.70
N MET A 69 -18.01 -9.04 -2.37
CA MET A 69 -18.60 -10.04 -1.47
C MET A 69 -20.12 -10.03 -1.61
N SER A 70 -20.71 -11.20 -1.89
CA SER A 70 -22.15 -11.34 -2.10
C SER A 70 -22.93 -11.12 -0.80
N TYR A 71 -24.24 -10.87 -0.92
CA TYR A 71 -25.12 -10.69 0.23
C TYR A 71 -25.11 -11.91 1.18
N ASP A 72 -25.10 -13.12 0.62
CA ASP A 72 -25.07 -14.36 1.40
C ASP A 72 -23.75 -14.51 2.16
N GLU A 73 -22.61 -14.20 1.52
CA GLU A 73 -21.30 -14.22 2.18
C GLU A 73 -21.17 -13.16 3.28
N LEU A 74 -21.74 -11.97 3.07
CA LEU A 74 -21.81 -10.91 4.08
C LEU A 74 -22.66 -11.36 5.27
N THR A 75 -23.82 -11.94 5.01
CA THR A 75 -24.74 -12.43 6.03
C THR A 75 -24.07 -13.56 6.82
N LEU A 76 -23.45 -14.52 6.14
CA LEU A 76 -22.73 -15.63 6.78
C LEU A 76 -21.58 -15.13 7.66
N LEU A 77 -20.80 -14.15 7.19
CA LEU A 77 -19.69 -13.60 7.97
C LEU A 77 -20.19 -12.86 9.22
N GLU A 78 -21.27 -12.09 9.10
CA GLU A 78 -21.89 -11.45 10.27
C GLU A 78 -22.30 -12.47 11.32
N HIS A 79 -23.04 -13.51 10.92
CA HIS A 79 -23.50 -14.54 11.85
C HIS A 79 -22.35 -15.26 12.54
N ARG A 80 -21.24 -15.54 11.82
CA ARG A 80 -20.05 -16.21 12.39
C ARG A 80 -19.29 -15.36 13.40
N THR A 81 -19.36 -14.04 13.28
CA THR A 81 -18.61 -13.10 14.12
C THR A 81 -19.48 -12.41 15.17
N GLN A 82 -20.79 -12.60 15.10
CA GLN A 82 -21.75 -12.01 16.02
C GLN A 82 -21.47 -12.42 17.47
N GLY A 83 -21.27 -11.43 18.34
CA GLY A 83 -21.00 -11.65 19.77
C GLY A 83 -19.62 -12.23 20.09
N SER A 84 -18.75 -12.43 19.09
CA SER A 84 -17.40 -12.91 19.32
C SER A 84 -16.47 -11.79 19.77
N VAL A 85 -15.72 -12.04 20.85
CA VAL A 85 -14.66 -11.12 21.33
C VAL A 85 -13.36 -11.34 20.53
N SER A 86 -13.11 -12.57 20.08
CA SER A 86 -11.89 -12.98 19.40
C SER A 86 -11.98 -12.89 17.87
N HIS A 87 -13.18 -12.99 17.28
CA HIS A 87 -13.38 -12.94 15.83
C HIS A 87 -14.14 -11.67 15.43
N SER A 88 -13.43 -10.74 14.79
CA SER A 88 -14.01 -9.52 14.25
C SER A 88 -14.40 -9.68 12.79
N PRO A 89 -15.58 -9.21 12.36
CA PRO A 89 -15.95 -9.22 10.95
C PRO A 89 -15.04 -8.33 10.10
N THR A 90 -14.53 -7.22 10.65
CA THR A 90 -13.54 -6.38 9.96
C THR A 90 -12.25 -7.15 9.70
N GLN A 91 -11.76 -7.89 10.69
CA GLN A 91 -10.52 -8.68 10.55
C GLN A 91 -10.68 -9.78 9.49
N GLU A 92 -11.77 -10.54 9.54
CA GLU A 92 -12.06 -11.60 8.56
C GLU A 92 -12.25 -11.05 7.14
N PHE A 93 -12.90 -9.90 7.00
CA PHE A 93 -13.00 -9.17 5.74
C PHE A 93 -11.60 -8.81 5.19
N LEU A 94 -10.75 -8.18 5.99
CA LEU A 94 -9.40 -7.80 5.57
C LEU A 94 -8.55 -9.01 5.21
N LEU A 95 -8.70 -10.11 5.94
CA LEU A 95 -8.00 -11.37 5.67
C LEU A 95 -8.37 -11.95 4.29
N ARG A 96 -9.66 -11.92 3.91
CA ARG A 96 -10.11 -12.40 2.59
C ARG A 96 -9.56 -11.58 1.42
N TYR A 97 -9.25 -10.31 1.66
CA TYR A 97 -8.71 -9.40 0.65
C TYR A 97 -7.24 -9.03 0.92
N ASN A 98 -6.49 -9.85 1.66
CA ASN A 98 -5.14 -9.51 2.11
C ASN A 98 -4.12 -9.24 0.99
N GLN A 99 -4.41 -9.69 -0.24
CA GLN A 99 -3.57 -9.44 -1.42
C GLN A 99 -3.77 -8.05 -2.03
N LYS A 100 -4.86 -7.35 -1.69
CA LYS A 100 -5.08 -5.97 -2.12
C LYS A 100 -4.10 -5.03 -1.44
N THR A 101 -3.83 -3.91 -2.10
CA THR A 101 -2.95 -2.88 -1.58
C THR A 101 -3.65 -2.02 -0.52
N VAL A 102 -2.87 -1.42 0.38
CA VAL A 102 -3.36 -0.38 1.29
C VAL A 102 -3.90 0.82 0.50
N GLY A 103 -3.41 1.05 -0.72
CA GLY A 103 -3.93 2.07 -1.65
C GLY A 103 -5.40 1.82 -2.03
N GLU A 104 -5.77 0.61 -2.41
CA GLU A 104 -7.17 0.26 -2.72
C GLU A 104 -8.08 0.40 -1.49
N LEU A 105 -7.60 0.01 -0.31
CA LEU A 105 -8.34 0.17 0.93
C LEU A 105 -8.50 1.65 1.31
N THR A 106 -7.48 2.47 1.02
CA THR A 106 -7.51 3.94 1.16
C THR A 106 -8.57 4.56 0.24
N GLU A 107 -8.70 4.07 -0.99
CA GLU A 107 -9.73 4.53 -1.92
C GLU A 107 -11.14 4.23 -1.42
N LEU A 108 -11.39 3.05 -0.83
CA LEU A 108 -12.68 2.76 -0.18
C LEU A 108 -12.99 3.77 0.92
N CYS A 109 -11.99 4.10 1.74
CA CYS A 109 -12.21 5.07 2.82
C CYS A 109 -12.50 6.47 2.27
N ARG A 110 -11.83 6.91 1.20
CA ARG A 110 -12.13 8.20 0.54
C ARG A 110 -13.54 8.21 -0.05
N LEU A 111 -13.89 7.15 -0.77
CA LEU A 111 -15.18 6.97 -1.41
C LEU A 111 -16.33 7.02 -0.40
N TYR A 112 -16.17 6.37 0.74
CA TYR A 112 -17.15 6.37 1.83
C TYR A 112 -16.96 7.52 2.83
N GLN A 113 -16.07 8.46 2.54
CA GLN A 113 -15.75 9.62 3.39
C GLN A 113 -15.38 9.22 4.84
N ARG A 114 -14.77 8.05 5.02
CA ARG A 114 -14.25 7.52 6.28
C ARG A 114 -12.88 8.11 6.60
N ILE A 115 -12.85 9.43 6.78
CA ILE A 115 -11.62 10.18 7.12
C ILE A 115 -11.08 9.75 8.49
N ASP A 116 -11.97 9.32 9.39
CA ASP A 116 -11.63 8.76 10.70
C ASP A 116 -10.77 7.49 10.62
N VAL A 117 -10.95 6.69 9.56
CA VAL A 117 -10.12 5.53 9.25
C VAL A 117 -8.82 5.99 8.55
N LEU A 118 -8.92 6.88 7.56
CA LEU A 118 -7.75 7.39 6.81
C LEU A 118 -6.72 8.11 7.68
N ARG A 119 -7.16 8.89 8.67
CA ARG A 119 -6.25 9.70 9.51
C ARG A 119 -5.23 8.83 10.24
N ARG A 120 -5.53 7.55 10.51
CA ARG A 120 -4.57 6.62 11.13
C ARG A 120 -3.57 6.05 10.11
N TRP A 121 -3.94 5.89 8.83
CA TRP A 121 -3.04 5.45 7.75
C TRP A 121 -2.21 6.56 7.13
N GLY A 122 -2.54 7.82 7.43
CA GLY A 122 -1.81 8.98 6.95
C GLY A 122 -0.31 8.90 7.20
N ASN A 123 0.13 8.26 8.31
CA ASN A 123 1.55 8.10 8.63
C ASN A 123 2.23 7.04 7.75
N VAL A 124 1.57 5.90 7.49
CA VAL A 124 2.08 4.79 6.63
C VAL A 124 2.22 5.23 5.16
N LEU A 125 1.32 6.11 4.69
CA LEU A 125 1.39 6.68 3.34
C LEU A 125 2.27 7.94 3.25
N HIS A 126 2.62 8.57 4.38
CA HIS A 126 3.55 9.71 4.38
C HIS A 126 5.01 9.26 4.21
N GLU A 127 5.33 8.04 4.66
CA GLU A 127 6.66 7.43 4.49
C GLU A 127 6.92 6.92 3.06
N THR A 128 5.87 6.55 2.32
CA THR A 128 5.99 6.04 0.93
C THR A 128 5.70 7.10 -0.15
N GLY A 129 5.21 8.28 0.22
CA GLY A 129 4.71 9.30 -0.72
C GLY A 129 5.43 10.65 -0.73
N SER A 130 6.51 10.83 0.04
CA SER A 130 7.24 12.11 0.12
C SER A 130 8.07 12.43 -1.13
N GLU A 131 8.56 11.43 -1.86
CA GLU A 131 9.36 11.66 -3.09
C GLU A 131 8.50 12.10 -4.30
N LEU A 132 7.26 11.61 -4.41
CA LEU A 132 6.38 11.92 -5.55
C LEU A 132 5.69 13.28 -5.42
N ARG A 133 5.39 13.76 -4.20
CA ARG A 133 4.79 15.09 -4.00
C ARG A 133 5.78 16.22 -4.28
N HIS A 134 7.06 16.06 -3.96
CA HIS A 134 8.09 17.05 -4.31
C HIS A 134 8.32 17.14 -5.82
N HIS A 135 8.23 16.02 -6.55
CA HIS A 135 8.39 16.02 -8.00
C HIS A 135 7.20 16.69 -8.72
N TYR A 136 5.96 16.40 -8.32
CA TYR A 136 4.77 16.99 -8.94
C TYR A 136 4.57 18.48 -8.60
N HIS A 137 4.97 18.91 -7.39
CA HIS A 137 4.93 20.33 -7.03
C HIS A 137 6.05 21.14 -7.72
N SER A 138 7.22 20.54 -7.96
CA SER A 138 8.33 21.18 -8.68
C SER A 138 8.03 21.41 -10.17
N ILE A 139 7.30 20.49 -10.80
CA ILE A 139 6.89 20.63 -12.22
C ILE A 139 5.81 21.70 -12.38
N ARG A 140 4.86 21.79 -11.45
CA ARG A 140 3.71 22.71 -11.57
C ARG A 140 4.06 24.19 -11.32
N VAL A 141 5.24 24.49 -10.77
CA VAL A 141 5.73 25.86 -10.54
C VAL A 141 6.71 26.31 -11.63
N ARG A 142 7.01 25.46 -12.62
CA ARG A 142 7.92 25.76 -13.75
C ARG A 142 7.21 25.80 -15.12
N ILE A 143 5.88 25.90 -15.16
CA ILE A 143 5.09 26.15 -16.39
C ILE A 143 4.32 27.45 -16.20
#